data_AF-A0ABD5XK08-F1
#
_entry.id   AF-A0ABD5XK08-F1
#
_cell.length_a   1.000
_cell.length_b   1.000
_cell.length_c   1.000
_cell.angle_alpha   90.00
_cell.angle_beta   90.00
_cell.angle_gamma   90.00
#
_symmetry.space_group_name_H-M   'P 1'
#
loop_
_entity.id
_entity.type
_entity.pdbx_description
1 polymer ?
#
loop_
_entity_poly.entity_id
_entity_poly.type
_entity_poly.pdbx_seq_one_letter_code
_entity_poly.pdbx_strand_id
1 'polypeptide(L)'
;MTTHPEVDWSAVFAALASSRRRAVLRRLRATAHGSLSVADLAADAADPAASTLEFDHVHLPKLVDAGLIVADDDGGTVTTTPVAEALPDPLLAPEEHGAPSPAAPTERAGGVADTDDD
;
A
#
# COMPACT_ATOMS: atom_id res chain seq x y z
N MET A 1 4.81 32.99 -8.03
CA MET A 1 5.82 32.10 -7.43
C MET A 1 5.05 30.98 -6.76
N THR A 2 4.75 29.91 -7.51
CA THR A 2 3.90 28.81 -7.02
C THR A 2 4.79 27.93 -6.15
N THR A 3 4.74 28.09 -4.84
CA THR A 3 5.31 27.12 -3.91
C THR A 3 4.49 25.86 -4.05
N HIS A 4 4.96 24.91 -4.87
CA HIS A 4 4.44 23.56 -4.82
C HIS A 4 4.71 23.06 -3.40
N PRO A 5 3.71 22.60 -2.64
CA PRO A 5 3.97 21.94 -1.38
C PRO A 5 4.90 20.76 -1.69
N GLU A 6 6.13 20.80 -1.17
CA GLU A 6 7.02 19.65 -1.29
C GLU A 6 6.34 18.49 -0.56
N VAL A 7 6.13 17.40 -1.29
CA VAL A 7 5.58 16.17 -0.72
C VAL A 7 6.52 15.68 0.37
N ASP A 8 6.02 15.53 1.60
CA ASP A 8 6.79 14.91 2.67
C ASP A 8 6.86 13.40 2.45
N TRP A 9 7.89 12.97 1.71
CA TRP A 9 8.13 11.56 1.41
C TRP A 9 8.37 10.72 2.66
N SER A 10 8.87 11.29 3.76
CA SER A 10 9.05 10.54 5.01
C SER A 10 7.70 10.18 5.62
N ALA A 11 6.76 11.13 5.64
CA ALA A 11 5.38 10.88 6.05
C ALA A 11 4.69 9.87 5.12
N VAL A 12 4.89 9.97 3.81
CA VAL A 12 4.36 9.01 2.83
C VAL A 12 4.87 7.59 3.11
N PHE A 13 6.18 7.39 3.23
CA PHE A 13 6.73 6.05 3.50
C PHE A 13 6.30 5.51 4.86
N ALA A 14 6.22 6.35 5.90
CA ALA A 14 5.69 5.95 7.20
C ALA A 14 4.21 5.53 7.13
N ALA A 15 3.41 6.21 6.31
CA ALA A 15 2.04 5.81 6.05
C ALA A 15 1.97 4.46 5.33
N LEU A 16 2.76 4.27 4.27
CA LEU A 16 2.78 3.04 3.47
C LEU A 16 3.33 1.81 4.21
N ALA A 17 4.13 2.00 5.26
CA ALA A 17 4.62 0.91 6.11
C ALA A 17 3.50 0.09 6.79
N SER A 18 2.27 0.62 6.88
CA SER A 18 1.12 -0.15 7.38
C SER A 18 0.37 -0.83 6.24
N SER A 19 0.28 -2.16 6.32
CA SER A 19 -0.53 -2.97 5.39
C SER A 19 -2.01 -2.57 5.37
N ARG A 20 -2.55 -2.15 6.52
CA ARG A 20 -3.94 -1.67 6.63
C ARG A 20 -4.14 -0.35 5.88
N ARG A 21 -3.20 0.58 5.98
CA ARG A 21 -3.24 1.86 5.22
C ARG A 21 -3.04 1.64 3.70
N ARG A 22 -2.14 0.74 3.29
CA ARG A 22 -2.03 0.34 1.88
C ARG A 22 -3.32 -0.30 1.34
N ALA A 23 -3.98 -1.14 2.15
CA ALA A 23 -5.26 -1.74 1.77
C ALA A 23 -6.36 -0.68 1.53
N VAL A 24 -6.43 0.36 2.37
CA VAL A 24 -7.34 1.51 2.15
C VAL A 24 -7.05 2.19 0.81
N LEU A 25 -5.79 2.54 0.54
CA LEU A 25 -5.40 3.21 -0.71
C LEU A 25 -5.71 2.35 -1.95
N ARG A 26 -5.47 1.03 -1.89
CA ARG A 26 -5.86 0.11 -2.97
C ARG A 26 -7.36 0.13 -3.22
N ARG A 27 -8.15 0.06 -2.14
CA ARG A 27 -9.62 0.01 -2.25
C ARG A 27 -10.17 1.32 -2.83
N LEU A 28 -9.63 2.46 -2.43
CA LEU A 28 -9.98 3.76 -2.98
C LEU A 28 -9.64 3.86 -4.47
N ARG A 29 -8.42 3.48 -4.88
CA ARG A 29 -8.00 3.48 -6.29
C ARG A 29 -8.79 2.51 -7.17
N ALA A 30 -9.24 1.39 -6.60
CA ALA A 30 -10.08 0.42 -7.30
C ALA A 30 -11.56 0.88 -7.40
N THR A 31 -11.96 1.92 -6.67
CA THR A 31 -13.34 2.40 -6.67
C THR A 31 -13.54 3.37 -7.84
N ALA A 32 -14.55 3.11 -8.68
CA ALA A 32 -14.79 3.88 -9.90
C ALA A 32 -15.01 5.39 -9.68
N HIS A 33 -15.44 5.79 -8.48
CA HIS A 33 -15.69 7.19 -8.10
C HIS A 33 -14.55 7.80 -7.27
N GLY A 34 -13.47 7.07 -7.00
CA GLY A 34 -12.31 7.53 -6.23
C GLY A 34 -12.59 7.85 -4.75
N SER A 35 -13.80 7.56 -4.25
CA SER A 35 -14.26 7.88 -2.91
C SER A 35 -15.00 6.72 -2.27
N LEU A 36 -14.85 6.56 -0.95
CA LEU A 36 -15.52 5.53 -0.14
C LEU A 36 -15.93 6.10 1.21
N SER A 37 -17.01 5.57 1.79
CA SER A 37 -17.33 5.90 3.17
C SER A 37 -16.43 5.13 4.15
N VAL A 38 -16.25 5.66 5.37
CA VAL A 38 -15.53 4.93 6.42
C VAL A 38 -16.25 3.63 6.80
N ALA A 39 -17.58 3.64 6.74
CA ALA A 39 -18.39 2.42 6.92
C ALA A 39 -18.06 1.37 5.85
N ASP A 40 -17.90 1.77 4.59
CA ASP A 40 -17.50 0.85 3.51
C ASP A 40 -16.09 0.28 3.73
N LEU A 41 -15.16 1.11 4.24
CA LEU A 41 -13.82 0.64 4.59
C LEU A 41 -13.83 -0.41 5.72
N ALA A 42 -14.76 -0.27 6.67
CA ALA A 42 -14.92 -1.16 7.81
C ALA A 42 -15.81 -2.38 7.54
N ALA A 43 -16.55 -2.41 6.43
CA ALA A 43 -17.60 -3.39 6.17
C ALA A 43 -17.13 -4.85 6.19
N ASP A 44 -15.89 -5.12 5.77
CA ASP A 44 -15.34 -6.48 5.70
C ASP A 44 -14.62 -6.91 6.99
N ALA A 45 -14.63 -6.08 8.02
CA ALA A 45 -14.02 -6.42 9.30
C ALA A 45 -14.94 -7.33 10.14
N ALA A 46 -14.32 -8.17 10.98
CA ALA A 46 -15.05 -9.02 11.92
C ALA A 46 -15.89 -8.19 12.93
N ASP A 47 -15.40 -7.01 13.30
CA ASP A 47 -16.12 -6.00 14.07
C ASP A 47 -16.08 -4.66 13.31
N PRO A 48 -17.16 -4.33 12.57
CA PRO A 48 -17.24 -3.08 11.82
C PRO A 48 -17.17 -1.85 12.71
N ALA A 49 -17.79 -1.86 13.90
CA ALA A 49 -17.85 -0.70 14.78
C ALA A 49 -16.46 -0.36 15.35
N ALA A 50 -15.73 -1.39 15.83
CA ALA A 50 -14.35 -1.21 16.26
C ALA A 50 -13.45 -0.75 15.10
N SER A 51 -13.64 -1.30 13.90
CA SER A 51 -12.86 -0.91 12.72
C SER A 51 -13.13 0.52 12.27
N THR A 52 -14.37 1.01 12.35
CA THR A 52 -14.68 2.41 12.09
C THR A 52 -13.89 3.34 13.01
N LEU A 53 -13.88 3.06 14.32
CA LEU A 53 -13.10 3.86 15.29
C LEU A 53 -11.59 3.81 15.00
N GLU A 54 -11.05 2.66 14.59
CA GLU A 54 -9.65 2.56 14.16
C GLU A 54 -9.37 3.39 12.91
N PHE A 55 -10.27 3.40 11.93
CA PHE A 55 -10.09 4.23 10.75
C PHE A 55 -10.08 5.70 11.11
N ASP A 56 -11.07 6.15 11.88
CA ASP A 56 -11.23 7.56 12.26
C ASP A 56 -10.05 8.08 13.09
N HIS A 57 -9.53 7.28 14.01
CA HIS A 57 -8.55 7.75 14.98
C HIS A 57 -7.11 7.32 14.71
N VAL A 58 -6.88 6.24 13.94
CA VAL A 58 -5.55 5.64 13.78
C VAL A 58 -5.06 5.69 12.34
N HIS A 59 -5.89 5.27 11.39
CA HIS A 59 -5.43 5.05 10.02
C HIS A 59 -5.62 6.25 9.12
N LEU A 60 -6.83 6.83 9.07
CA LEU A 60 -7.15 7.94 8.17
C LEU A 60 -6.38 9.22 8.53
N PRO A 61 -6.22 9.61 9.81
CA PRO A 61 -5.43 10.79 10.15
C PRO A 61 -4.00 10.70 9.62
N LYS A 62 -3.38 9.52 9.66
CA LYS A 62 -2.02 9.32 9.14
C LYS A 62 -1.92 9.38 7.61
N LEU A 63 -2.99 9.04 6.91
CA LEU A 63 -3.06 9.18 5.46
C LEU A 63 -3.31 10.64 5.06
N VAL A 64 -4.10 11.37 5.85
CA VAL A 64 -4.32 12.83 5.69
C VAL A 64 -3.03 13.60 5.98
N ASP A 65 -2.35 13.30 7.09
CA ASP A 65 -1.05 13.90 7.46
C ASP A 65 -0.01 13.74 6.34
N ALA A 66 -0.01 12.58 5.66
CA ALA A 66 0.88 12.27 4.55
C ALA A 66 0.41 12.86 3.20
N GLY A 67 -0.75 13.53 3.16
CA GLY A 67 -1.33 14.09 1.94
C GLY A 67 -1.77 13.06 0.91
N LEU A 68 -2.05 11.82 1.33
CA LEU A 68 -2.45 10.72 0.44
C LEU A 68 -3.96 10.63 0.24
N ILE A 69 -4.74 11.09 1.22
CA ILE A 69 -6.20 11.18 1.12
C ILE A 69 -6.68 12.53 1.62
N VAL A 70 -7.92 12.86 1.27
CA VAL A 70 -8.73 13.90 1.91
C VAL A 70 -9.97 13.22 2.49
N ALA A 71 -10.28 13.53 3.74
CA ALA A 71 -11.56 13.20 4.36
C ALA A 71 -12.48 14.42 4.27
N ASP A 72 -13.79 14.20 4.12
CA ASP A 72 -14.78 15.28 4.28
C ASP A 72 -14.81 15.80 5.73
N ASP A 73 -15.40 16.98 5.93
CA ASP A 73 -15.45 17.63 7.26
C ASP A 73 -16.26 16.82 8.29
N ASP A 74 -17.18 15.98 7.81
CA ASP A 74 -17.98 15.07 8.64
C ASP A 74 -17.24 13.75 8.94
N GLY A 75 -16.05 13.54 8.35
CA GLY A 75 -15.23 12.33 8.47
C GLY A 75 -15.86 11.07 7.84
N GLY A 76 -16.98 11.21 7.15
CA GLY A 76 -17.79 10.11 6.63
C GLY A 76 -17.29 9.55 5.30
N THR A 77 -16.64 10.38 4.48
CA THR A 77 -16.16 10.02 3.14
C THR A 77 -14.69 10.35 2.97
N VAL A 78 -13.95 9.46 2.33
CA VAL A 78 -12.54 9.63 2.02
C VAL A 78 -12.27 9.48 0.52
N THR A 79 -11.36 10.30 -0.01
CA THR A 79 -10.98 10.36 -1.43
C THR A 79 -9.46 10.40 -1.58
N THR A 80 -8.90 9.80 -2.63
CA THR A 80 -7.45 9.89 -2.92
C THR A 80 -7.02 11.28 -3.40
N THR A 81 -5.78 11.65 -3.09
CA THR A 81 -5.14 12.84 -3.67
C THR A 81 -4.37 12.49 -4.94
N PRO A 82 -3.94 13.50 -5.74
CA PRO A 82 -3.02 13.26 -6.86
C PRO A 82 -1.71 12.59 -6.46
N VAL A 83 -1.23 12.78 -5.23
CA VAL A 83 -0.03 12.11 -4.72
C VAL A 83 -0.28 10.61 -4.60
N ALA A 84 -1.43 10.20 -4.05
CA ALA A 84 -1.79 8.79 -3.95
C ALA A 84 -2.03 8.14 -5.32
N GLU A 85 -2.60 8.85 -6.28
CA GLU A 85 -2.79 8.34 -7.65
C GLU A 85 -1.48 8.18 -8.41
N ALA A 86 -0.48 9.02 -8.11
CA ALA A 86 0.85 8.90 -8.69
C ALA A 86 1.70 7.78 -8.07
N LEU A 87 1.24 7.14 -6.98
CA LEU A 87 1.98 6.04 -6.36
C LEU A 87 1.99 4.82 -7.27
N PRO A 88 3.17 4.22 -7.53
CA PRO A 88 3.25 2.99 -8.31
C PRO A 88 2.61 1.82 -7.54
N ASP A 89 1.89 0.94 -8.26
CA ASP A 89 1.16 -0.19 -7.68
C ASP A 89 2.00 -1.11 -6.76
N PRO A 90 3.31 -1.38 -7.03
CA PRO A 90 4.15 -2.16 -6.13
C PRO A 90 4.25 -1.61 -4.70
N LEU A 91 4.07 -0.30 -4.48
CA LEU A 91 4.07 0.28 -3.13
C LEU A 91 2.78 0.01 -2.36
N LEU A 92 1.70 -0.32 -3.06
CA LEU A 92 0.39 -0.60 -2.46
C LEU A 92 0.08 -2.09 -2.40
N ALA A 93 0.86 -2.91 -3.11
CA ALA A 93 0.73 -4.35 -3.13
C ALA A 93 0.71 -4.93 -1.70
N PRO A 94 -0.09 -5.96 -1.43
CA PRO A 94 0.00 -6.68 -0.16
C PRO A 94 1.43 -7.23 0.03
N GLU A 95 1.87 -7.33 1.29
CA GLU A 95 3.11 -8.05 1.57
C GLU A 95 2.93 -9.50 1.10
N GLU A 96 3.61 -9.87 0.02
CA GLU A 96 3.77 -11.25 -0.41
C GLU A 96 4.65 -11.93 0.64
N HIS A 97 4.11 -12.25 1.82
CA HIS A 97 4.82 -13.01 2.84
C HIS A 97 5.07 -14.43 2.29
N GLY A 98 6.20 -14.60 1.61
CA GLY A 98 6.75 -15.91 1.22
C GLY A 98 6.73 -16.26 -0.27
N ALA A 99 7.04 -15.36 -1.18
CA ALA A 99 7.64 -15.82 -2.44
C ALA A 99 9.14 -16.06 -2.19
N PRO A 100 9.67 -17.30 -2.28
CA PRO A 100 11.12 -17.45 -2.39
C PRO A 100 11.55 -16.65 -3.61
N SER A 101 12.51 -15.74 -3.42
CA SER A 101 13.27 -15.16 -4.54
C SER A 101 13.59 -16.31 -5.48
N PRO A 102 13.27 -16.25 -6.79
CA PRO A 102 13.74 -17.27 -7.70
C PRO A 102 15.25 -17.24 -7.60
N ALA A 103 15.83 -18.22 -6.90
CA ALA A 103 17.26 -18.38 -6.82
C ALA A 103 17.72 -18.40 -8.27
N ALA A 104 18.52 -17.40 -8.64
CA ALA A 104 19.11 -17.32 -9.96
C ALA A 104 19.66 -18.71 -10.32
N PRO A 105 19.43 -19.20 -11.55
CA PRO A 105 20.01 -20.46 -11.96
C PRO A 105 21.52 -20.32 -11.78
N THR A 106 22.07 -21.01 -10.77
CA THR A 106 23.51 -21.19 -10.67
C THR A 106 23.87 -22.08 -11.85
N GLU A 107 24.27 -21.46 -12.95
CA GLU A 107 25.07 -22.11 -13.99
C GLU A 107 26.26 -22.77 -13.28
N ARG A 108 26.15 -24.07 -13.03
CA ARG A 108 27.34 -24.89 -12.83
C ARG A 108 27.91 -25.20 -14.20
N ALA A 109 28.70 -24.25 -14.68
CA ALA A 109 29.76 -24.55 -15.61
C ALA A 109 30.79 -25.46 -14.93
N GLY A 110 31.18 -26.53 -15.65
CA GLY A 110 32.51 -27.13 -15.53
C GLY A 110 32.63 -28.39 -14.68
N GLY A 111 32.99 -29.50 -15.32
CA GLY A 111 33.48 -30.69 -14.63
C GLY A 111 33.69 -31.88 -15.56
N VAL A 112 34.80 -31.85 -16.30
CA VAL A 112 35.38 -32.94 -17.11
C VAL A 112 35.31 -34.32 -16.42
N ALA A 113 34.98 -35.36 -17.19
CA ALA A 113 35.40 -36.73 -16.89
C ALA A 113 35.98 -37.32 -18.18
N ASP A 114 37.30 -37.17 -18.29
CA ASP A 114 38.17 -37.95 -19.16
C ASP A 114 38.61 -39.20 -18.37
N THR A 115 38.97 -40.24 -19.13
CA THR A 115 39.80 -41.41 -18.80
C THR A 115 39.09 -42.76 -18.57
N ASP A 116 39.40 -43.67 -19.52
CA ASP A 116 39.54 -45.14 -19.51
C ASP A 116 39.02 -45.99 -18.32
N ASP A 117 38.35 -47.11 -18.64
CA ASP A 117 38.87 -48.48 -18.36
C ASP A 117 37.98 -49.57 -19.01
N ASP A 118 38.64 -50.63 -19.50
CA ASP A 118 38.23 -51.94 -20.08
C ASP A 118 37.92 -52.07 -21.60
#